data_AF-A0AAF0T7U8-F1
#
_entry.id   AF-A0AAF0T7U8-F1
#
_cell.length_a   1.000
_cell.length_b   1.000
_cell.length_c   1.000
_cell.angle_alpha   90.00
_cell.angle_beta   90.00
_cell.angle_gamma   90.00
#
_symmetry.space_group_name_H-M   'P 1'
#
loop_
_entity.id
_entity.type
_entity.pdbx_description
1 polymer ?
#
loop_
_entity_poly.entity_id
_entity_poly.type
_entity_poly.pdbx_seq_one_letter_code
_entity_poly.pdbx_strand_id
1 'polypeptide(L)'
;METGRSSESPEVPKKGKSKTPRKPKDSILKQSLFSLSLSLLPGKCLYTTVRELVENALDSAESISELPVVEITIEEIGRGKFNSMIGLADHERRDEALYDDFETAKAREKRLAKEARVLEIQAKNAALGKKVKDPAATKAVKGREASYYRVTCKDNGRGMPHDDIPNMFGRVLSGTKYGLKQTRGKFGLGAKMALIWSKMSTGLPIEITSSMNSQNYTSFCRLDIDIHKYITVLRLLFRNVPHIHIHEKGENKERWHGAEIQIVIEGNWTTYRSKILHYMRQMAVITPYAQFLFQFVSDSPEKNVTIRFTRRTDIMPSVPLETKYHPSAVDILLIKRLITETSKQTLLQFLQHEFVNIGKSHAERLIGENLKLIAFICVRFLDKIKLVGSMAY
;
A
#
# COMPACT_ATOMS: atom_id res chain seq x y z
N MET A 1 -44.23 74.96 7.68
CA MET A 1 -44.72 75.27 6.33
C MET A 1 -43.81 74.59 5.34
N GLU A 2 -44.42 73.79 4.45
CA GLU A 2 -43.99 73.49 3.08
C GLU A 2 -42.59 72.85 2.87
N THR A 3 -42.53 71.55 2.63
CA THR A 3 -42.67 70.84 1.33
C THR A 3 -41.43 70.97 0.43
N GLY A 4 -40.96 69.83 -0.08
CA GLY A 4 -39.85 69.77 -1.02
C GLY A 4 -39.36 68.34 -1.24
N ARG A 5 -40.18 67.55 -1.94
CA ARG A 5 -39.97 66.13 -2.28
C ARG A 5 -39.14 66.03 -3.57
N SER A 6 -38.09 65.22 -3.61
CA SER A 6 -37.71 64.48 -4.82
C SER A 6 -36.98 63.19 -4.45
N SER A 7 -37.48 62.10 -5.03
CA SER A 7 -37.09 60.71 -4.81
C SER A 7 -36.28 60.22 -5.99
N GLU A 8 -35.07 59.71 -5.75
CA GLU A 8 -34.28 58.92 -6.69
C GLU A 8 -33.86 57.58 -6.07
N SER A 9 -33.78 56.58 -6.94
CA SER A 9 -33.85 55.13 -6.72
C SER A 9 -32.69 54.49 -5.93
N PRO A 10 -32.90 53.31 -5.30
CA PRO A 10 -31.91 52.68 -4.43
C PRO A 10 -30.81 51.91 -5.18
N GLU A 11 -29.55 52.24 -4.86
CA GLU A 11 -28.35 51.50 -5.26
C GLU A 11 -28.24 50.11 -4.59
N VAL A 12 -27.78 49.15 -5.39
CA VAL A 12 -27.54 47.74 -5.06
C VAL A 12 -26.40 47.57 -4.04
N PRO A 13 -26.56 46.79 -2.95
CA PRO A 13 -25.48 46.58 -1.99
C PRO A 13 -24.42 45.59 -2.51
N LYS A 14 -23.16 46.03 -2.53
CA LYS A 14 -21.97 45.24 -2.86
C LYS A 14 -21.79 44.09 -1.84
N LYS A 15 -21.89 42.84 -2.32
CA LYS A 15 -21.55 41.63 -1.55
C LYS A 15 -20.07 41.62 -1.15
N GLY A 16 -19.81 41.60 0.15
CA GLY A 16 -18.49 41.41 0.74
C GLY A 16 -17.90 40.04 0.40
N LYS A 17 -16.61 40.02 0.07
CA LYS A 17 -15.82 38.80 -0.18
C LYS A 17 -15.72 37.99 1.12
N SER A 18 -16.40 36.84 1.18
CA SER A 18 -16.19 35.84 2.22
C SER A 18 -14.80 35.21 2.06
N LYS A 19 -13.95 35.38 3.08
CA LYS A 19 -12.66 34.69 3.17
C LYS A 19 -12.93 33.20 3.41
N THR A 20 -12.65 32.36 2.42
CA THR A 20 -12.55 30.91 2.60
C THR A 20 -11.50 30.58 3.67
N PRO A 21 -11.77 29.68 4.63
CA PRO A 21 -10.80 29.33 5.66
C PRO A 21 -9.61 28.61 5.01
N ARG A 22 -8.40 29.13 5.23
CA ARG A 22 -7.16 28.45 4.86
C ARG A 22 -7.04 27.16 5.66
N LYS A 23 -7.13 26.01 4.98
CA LYS A 23 -6.81 24.71 5.56
C LYS A 23 -5.35 24.71 6.07
N PRO A 24 -5.04 24.06 7.21
CA PRO A 24 -3.70 23.98 7.75
C PRO A 24 -2.77 23.23 6.79
N LYS A 25 -1.61 23.84 6.49
CA LYS A 25 -0.60 23.37 5.53
C LYS A 25 -0.05 21.96 5.83
N ASP A 26 -0.19 21.48 7.07
CA ASP A 26 0.24 20.13 7.48
C ASP A 26 -0.63 19.00 6.89
N SER A 27 -1.87 19.31 6.51
CA SER A 27 -2.80 18.33 5.92
C SER A 27 -2.47 17.97 4.47
N ILE A 28 -1.84 18.88 3.73
CA ILE A 28 -1.49 18.72 2.32
C ILE A 28 -0.32 17.73 2.17
N LEU A 29 0.61 17.71 3.13
CA LEU A 29 1.79 16.83 3.11
C LEU A 29 1.47 15.34 3.36
N LYS A 30 0.43 15.02 4.15
CA LYS A 30 0.00 13.63 4.35
C LYS A 30 -0.88 13.13 3.22
N GLN A 31 -1.71 14.01 2.67
CA GLN A 31 -2.52 13.74 1.49
C GLN A 31 -1.64 13.47 0.25
N SER A 32 -0.50 14.17 0.15
CA SER A 32 0.49 13.93 -0.89
C SER A 32 1.26 12.62 -0.70
N LEU A 33 1.60 12.20 0.52
CA LEU A 33 2.33 10.94 0.74
C LEU A 33 1.53 9.69 0.32
N PHE A 34 0.24 9.65 0.64
CA PHE A 34 -0.65 8.58 0.20
C PHE A 34 -0.97 8.70 -1.29
N SER A 35 -1.26 9.90 -1.83
CA SER A 35 -1.60 10.05 -3.27
C SER A 35 -0.40 9.95 -4.22
N LEU A 36 0.81 10.37 -3.81
CA LEU A 36 2.03 10.19 -4.61
C LEU A 36 2.42 8.71 -4.67
N SER A 37 2.29 7.95 -3.57
CA SER A 37 2.48 6.49 -3.62
C SER A 37 1.34 5.76 -4.33
N LEU A 38 0.12 6.32 -4.37
CA LEU A 38 -1.02 5.82 -5.14
C LEU A 38 -0.94 6.11 -6.65
N SER A 39 0.07 6.85 -7.13
CA SER A 39 0.26 7.13 -8.56
C SER A 39 1.01 6.01 -9.31
N LEU A 40 1.02 4.78 -8.78
CA LEU A 40 1.61 3.63 -9.45
C LEU A 40 0.70 3.20 -10.61
N LEU A 41 1.18 3.35 -11.84
CA LEU A 41 0.54 2.79 -13.04
C LEU A 41 0.05 1.35 -12.76
N PRO A 42 -1.14 0.92 -13.23
CA PRO A 42 -1.69 -0.43 -13.00
C PRO A 42 -0.72 -1.58 -13.33
N GLY A 43 0.24 -1.37 -14.22
CA GLY A 43 1.28 -2.38 -14.44
C GLY A 43 2.23 -2.60 -13.25
N LYS A 44 2.57 -1.53 -12.51
CA LYS A 44 3.49 -1.62 -11.37
C LYS A 44 2.87 -2.32 -10.16
N CYS A 45 1.55 -2.23 -9.98
CA CYS A 45 0.91 -2.78 -8.78
C CYS A 45 1.00 -4.31 -8.71
N LEU A 46 0.98 -5.03 -9.84
CA LEU A 46 1.19 -6.49 -9.87
C LEU A 46 2.58 -6.87 -9.35
N TYR A 47 3.62 -6.20 -9.87
CA TYR A 47 4.99 -6.41 -9.42
C TYR A 47 5.19 -6.06 -7.93
N THR A 48 4.68 -4.90 -7.49
CA THR A 48 4.81 -4.49 -6.09
C THR A 48 4.07 -5.44 -5.17
N THR A 49 2.88 -5.92 -5.56
CA THR A 49 2.11 -6.87 -4.77
C THR A 49 2.87 -8.16 -4.54
N VAL A 50 3.42 -8.76 -5.60
CA VAL A 50 4.24 -9.99 -5.48
C VAL A 50 5.43 -9.74 -4.55
N ARG A 51 6.15 -8.63 -4.74
CA ARG A 51 7.30 -8.27 -3.91
C ARG A 51 6.93 -8.16 -2.43
N GLU A 52 5.87 -7.42 -2.11
CA GLU A 52 5.44 -7.19 -0.72
C GLU A 52 4.95 -8.47 -0.05
N LEU A 53 4.26 -9.36 -0.77
CA LEU A 53 3.82 -10.64 -0.22
C LEU A 53 5.01 -11.58 0.04
N VAL A 54 5.94 -11.69 -0.91
CA VAL A 54 7.15 -12.53 -0.77
C VAL A 54 8.05 -12.06 0.36
N GLU A 55 8.28 -10.74 0.48
CA GLU A 55 9.11 -10.20 1.57
C GLU A 55 8.48 -10.48 2.95
N ASN A 56 7.16 -10.42 3.08
CA ASN A 56 6.49 -10.73 4.34
C ASN A 56 6.46 -12.23 4.65
N ALA A 57 6.32 -13.09 3.64
CA ALA A 57 6.41 -14.53 3.79
C ALA A 57 7.80 -14.96 4.32
N LEU A 58 8.87 -14.40 3.74
CA LEU A 58 10.24 -14.67 4.20
C LEU A 58 10.48 -14.16 5.63
N ASP A 59 10.08 -12.92 5.93
CA ASP A 59 10.19 -12.39 7.29
C ASP A 59 9.41 -13.25 8.31
N SER A 60 8.27 -13.82 7.91
CA SER A 60 7.42 -14.68 8.75
C SER A 60 8.10 -16.00 9.08
N ALA A 61 8.64 -16.71 8.08
CA ALA A 61 9.35 -17.98 8.28
C ALA A 61 10.67 -17.81 9.03
N GLU A 62 11.45 -16.79 8.69
CA GLU A 62 12.71 -16.50 9.38
C GLU A 62 12.49 -16.11 10.85
N SER A 63 11.35 -15.50 11.19
CA SER A 63 11.05 -15.12 12.58
C SER A 63 10.93 -16.30 13.54
N ILE A 64 10.60 -17.49 13.03
CA ILE A 64 10.51 -18.74 13.78
C ILE A 64 11.69 -19.68 13.48
N SER A 65 12.73 -19.19 12.81
CA SER A 65 13.90 -19.98 12.37
C SER A 65 13.51 -21.18 11.50
N GLU A 66 12.43 -21.05 10.73
CA GLU A 66 11.97 -22.12 9.86
C GLU A 66 12.37 -21.86 8.40
N LEU A 67 12.89 -22.91 7.80
CA LEU A 67 13.34 -22.98 6.42
C LEU A 67 12.20 -22.57 5.44
N PRO A 68 12.27 -21.39 4.79
CA PRO A 68 11.11 -20.84 4.09
C PRO A 68 10.74 -21.63 2.83
N VAL A 69 9.44 -21.87 2.67
CA VAL A 69 8.79 -22.40 1.48
C VAL A 69 7.68 -21.42 1.11
N VAL A 70 7.85 -20.73 -0.03
CA VAL A 70 6.91 -19.72 -0.49
C VAL A 70 6.38 -20.09 -1.87
N GLU A 71 5.07 -20.17 -1.98
CA GLU A 71 4.35 -20.45 -3.22
C GLU A 71 3.57 -19.20 -3.68
N ILE A 72 3.82 -18.79 -4.92
CA ILE A 72 3.25 -17.59 -5.52
C ILE A 72 2.55 -18.00 -6.80
N THR A 73 1.24 -17.80 -6.82
CA THR A 73 0.38 -18.14 -7.97
C THR A 73 -0.28 -16.88 -8.48
N ILE A 74 -0.15 -16.62 -9.77
CA ILE A 74 -0.81 -15.52 -10.48
C ILE A 74 -1.75 -16.13 -11.51
N GLU A 75 -3.05 -16.04 -11.26
CA GLU A 75 -4.10 -16.51 -12.18
C GLU A 75 -4.65 -15.31 -12.98
N GLU A 76 -4.66 -15.40 -14.29
CA GLU A 76 -5.32 -14.45 -15.18
C GLU A 76 -6.84 -14.63 -15.11
N ILE A 77 -7.57 -13.52 -14.94
CA ILE A 77 -9.02 -13.52 -14.86
C ILE A 77 -9.57 -12.81 -16.09
N GLY A 78 -10.27 -13.58 -16.94
CA GLY A 78 -11.02 -13.04 -18.06
C GLY A 78 -12.15 -12.09 -17.62
N ARG A 79 -12.51 -11.14 -18.50
CA ARG A 79 -13.47 -10.07 -18.20
C ARG A 79 -14.86 -10.59 -17.77
N GLY A 80 -15.38 -11.64 -18.42
CA GLY A 80 -16.67 -12.23 -18.04
C GLY A 80 -16.65 -12.86 -16.64
N LYS A 81 -15.55 -13.57 -16.29
CA LYS A 81 -15.34 -14.11 -14.94
C LYS A 81 -15.24 -12.99 -13.92
N PHE A 82 -14.54 -11.89 -14.27
CA PHE A 82 -14.45 -10.71 -13.42
C PHE A 82 -15.82 -10.03 -13.21
N ASN A 83 -16.58 -9.76 -14.27
CA ASN A 83 -17.92 -9.17 -14.21
C ASN A 83 -18.86 -10.02 -13.33
N SER A 84 -18.78 -11.34 -13.45
CA SER A 84 -19.53 -12.27 -12.61
C SER A 84 -19.15 -12.15 -11.11
N MET A 85 -17.86 -12.02 -10.80
CA MET A 85 -17.39 -11.87 -9.41
C MET A 85 -17.83 -10.56 -8.76
N ILE A 86 -17.92 -9.47 -9.53
CA ILE A 86 -18.41 -8.17 -9.04
C ILE A 86 -19.94 -8.06 -9.05
N GLY A 87 -20.66 -9.09 -9.53
CA GLY A 87 -22.12 -9.10 -9.61
C GLY A 87 -22.70 -8.27 -10.77
N LEU A 88 -21.89 -7.89 -11.75
CA LEU A 88 -22.35 -7.25 -12.99
C LEU A 88 -22.72 -8.35 -13.98
N ALA A 89 -24.02 -8.58 -14.17
CA ALA A 89 -24.49 -9.35 -15.32
C ALA A 89 -24.14 -8.60 -16.60
N ASP A 90 -23.61 -9.28 -17.61
CA ASP A 90 -23.36 -8.74 -18.94
C ASP A 90 -24.71 -8.38 -19.61
N HIS A 91 -25.27 -7.24 -19.23
CA HIS A 91 -26.36 -6.64 -19.98
C HIS A 91 -25.74 -5.93 -21.18
N GLU A 92 -26.06 -6.41 -22.39
CA GLU A 92 -25.81 -5.64 -23.61
C GLU A 92 -26.42 -4.25 -23.44
N ARG A 93 -25.62 -3.20 -23.71
CA ARG A 93 -26.14 -1.83 -23.72
C ARG A 93 -27.16 -1.74 -24.85
N ARG A 94 -28.45 -1.79 -24.50
CA ARG A 94 -29.54 -1.71 -25.49
C ARG A 94 -29.61 -0.35 -26.18
N ASP A 95 -29.15 0.71 -25.52
CA ASP A 95 -29.21 2.08 -26.03
C ASP A 95 -27.82 2.74 -26.07
N GLU A 96 -26.99 2.36 -27.03
CA GLU A 96 -25.71 3.06 -27.29
C GLU A 96 -25.92 4.55 -27.62
N ALA A 97 -27.06 4.89 -28.25
CA ALA A 97 -27.42 6.26 -28.63
C ALA A 97 -27.62 7.23 -27.45
N LEU A 98 -27.84 6.73 -26.23
CA LEU A 98 -28.02 7.57 -25.03
C LEU A 98 -26.67 8.05 -24.45
N TYR A 99 -25.58 7.35 -24.78
CA TYR A 99 -24.23 7.58 -24.26
C TYR A 99 -23.26 8.13 -25.32
N ASP A 100 -23.77 8.49 -26.50
CA ASP A 100 -22.99 9.30 -27.43
C ASP A 100 -22.69 10.64 -26.74
N ASP A 101 -21.40 10.86 -26.43
CA ASP A 101 -20.92 12.14 -25.93
C ASP A 101 -21.48 13.24 -26.82
N PHE A 102 -22.16 14.24 -26.24
CA PHE A 102 -22.81 15.31 -26.99
C PHE A 102 -21.76 16.04 -27.85
N GLU A 103 -21.62 15.64 -29.11
CA GLU A 103 -20.63 16.21 -30.03
C GLU A 103 -21.13 17.61 -30.39
N THR A 104 -20.44 18.64 -29.92
CA THR A 104 -20.77 20.02 -30.29
C THR A 104 -20.66 20.14 -31.81
N ALA A 105 -21.57 20.87 -32.48
CA ALA A 105 -21.61 20.97 -33.95
C ALA A 105 -20.23 21.30 -34.59
N LYS A 106 -19.42 22.09 -33.88
CA LYS A 106 -18.04 22.46 -34.25
C LYS A 106 -17.04 21.29 -34.19
N ALA A 107 -17.22 20.35 -33.27
CA ALA A 107 -16.40 19.13 -33.18
C ALA A 107 -16.74 18.15 -34.30
N ARG A 108 -18.04 18.02 -34.64
CA ARG A 108 -18.52 17.22 -35.77
C ARG A 108 -17.98 17.72 -37.10
N GLU A 109 -18.06 19.02 -37.35
CA GLU A 109 -17.54 19.64 -38.58
C GLU A 109 -16.02 19.43 -38.72
N LYS A 110 -15.27 19.58 -37.62
CA LYS A 110 -13.82 19.35 -37.59
C LYS A 110 -13.45 17.89 -37.87
N ARG A 111 -14.26 16.92 -37.40
CA ARG A 111 -14.05 15.50 -37.68
C ARG A 111 -14.33 15.17 -39.15
N LEU A 112 -15.46 15.63 -39.68
CA LEU A 112 -15.84 15.44 -41.08
C LEU A 112 -14.81 16.06 -42.04
N ALA A 113 -14.30 17.26 -41.74
CA ALA A 113 -13.23 17.89 -42.51
C ALA A 113 -11.91 17.10 -42.47
N LYS A 114 -11.61 16.45 -41.33
CA LYS A 114 -10.43 15.60 -41.17
C LYS A 114 -10.58 14.28 -41.94
N GLU A 115 -11.77 13.68 -41.91
CA GLU A 115 -12.10 12.46 -42.67
C GLU A 115 -12.07 12.74 -44.18
N ALA A 116 -12.63 13.86 -44.65
CA ALA A 116 -12.57 14.28 -46.05
C ALA A 116 -11.13 14.49 -46.54
N ARG A 117 -10.26 15.12 -45.73
CA ARG A 117 -8.83 15.27 -46.06
C ARG A 117 -8.10 13.92 -46.13
N VAL A 118 -8.43 12.98 -45.25
CA VAL A 118 -7.82 11.65 -45.26
C VAL A 118 -8.25 10.86 -46.50
N LEU A 119 -9.52 10.95 -46.90
CA LEU A 119 -10.03 10.36 -48.13
C LEU A 119 -9.39 10.97 -49.37
N GLU A 120 -9.21 12.29 -49.41
CA GLU A 120 -8.53 12.97 -50.52
C GLU A 120 -7.06 12.54 -50.63
N ILE A 121 -6.37 12.40 -49.50
CA ILE A 121 -4.99 11.88 -49.44
C ILE A 121 -4.94 10.42 -49.88
N GLN A 122 -5.91 9.59 -49.48
CA GLN A 122 -6.03 8.21 -49.95
C GLN A 122 -6.29 8.12 -51.45
N ALA A 123 -7.16 8.96 -52.00
CA ALA A 123 -7.45 9.00 -53.44
C ALA A 123 -6.21 9.43 -54.25
N LYS A 124 -5.45 10.42 -53.76
CA LYS A 124 -4.17 10.83 -54.37
C LYS A 124 -3.10 9.73 -54.31
N ASN A 125 -3.03 9.01 -53.19
CA ASN A 125 -2.11 7.87 -53.04
C ASN A 125 -2.49 6.67 -53.92
N ALA A 126 -3.79 6.44 -54.14
CA ALA A 126 -4.29 5.41 -55.04
C ALA A 126 -3.98 5.74 -56.52
N ALA A 127 -4.10 7.01 -56.92
CA ALA A 127 -3.76 7.48 -58.27
C ALA A 127 -2.24 7.35 -58.59
N LEU A 128 -1.37 7.34 -57.57
CA LEU A 128 0.08 7.20 -57.71
C LEU A 128 0.59 5.73 -57.68
N GLY A 129 -0.30 4.74 -57.74
CA GLY A 129 0.08 3.32 -57.87
C GLY A 129 0.76 2.70 -56.64
N LYS A 130 0.82 3.40 -55.50
CA LYS A 130 1.29 2.81 -54.23
C LYS A 130 0.17 1.94 -53.64
N LYS A 131 0.47 0.68 -53.32
CA LYS A 131 -0.48 -0.25 -52.68
C LYS A 131 -1.18 0.42 -51.50
N VAL A 132 -2.49 0.60 -51.64
CA VAL A 132 -3.39 1.11 -50.61
C VAL A 132 -3.43 0.05 -49.51
N LYS A 133 -2.83 0.35 -48.36
CA LYS A 133 -3.18 -0.34 -47.12
C LYS A 133 -4.58 0.15 -46.75
N ASP A 134 -5.53 -0.76 -46.59
CA ASP A 134 -6.88 -0.45 -46.11
C ASP A 134 -6.78 0.50 -44.91
N PRO A 135 -7.62 1.55 -44.84
CA PRO A 135 -7.71 2.33 -43.62
C PRO A 135 -8.16 1.36 -42.53
N ALA A 136 -7.21 0.94 -41.68
CA ALA A 136 -7.54 0.43 -40.37
C ALA A 136 -8.52 1.44 -39.80
N ALA A 137 -9.77 1.02 -39.59
CA ALA A 137 -10.78 1.77 -38.87
C ALA A 137 -10.03 2.48 -37.76
N THR A 138 -10.08 3.82 -37.74
CA THR A 138 -9.51 4.61 -36.65
C THR A 138 -10.05 3.99 -35.40
N LYS A 139 -9.23 3.14 -34.76
CA LYS A 139 -9.52 2.58 -33.46
C LYS A 139 -9.64 3.85 -32.64
N ALA A 140 -10.87 4.26 -32.36
CA ALA A 140 -11.18 4.97 -31.14
C ALA A 140 -10.26 4.32 -30.11
N VAL A 141 -9.40 5.11 -29.48
CA VAL A 141 -8.40 4.63 -28.53
C VAL A 141 -9.18 3.73 -27.57
N LYS A 142 -9.19 2.43 -27.85
CA LYS A 142 -9.88 1.44 -27.05
C LYS A 142 -9.04 1.50 -25.82
N GLY A 143 -9.54 2.20 -24.79
CA GLY A 143 -8.88 2.31 -23.51
C GLY A 143 -8.39 0.91 -23.20
N ARG A 144 -7.07 0.79 -23.04
CA ARG A 144 -6.37 -0.49 -22.89
C ARG A 144 -7.18 -1.33 -21.90
N GLU A 145 -7.83 -2.40 -22.37
CA GLU A 145 -8.78 -3.13 -21.54
C GLU A 145 -8.05 -3.61 -20.28
N ALA A 146 -8.58 -3.23 -19.12
CA ALA A 146 -8.02 -3.59 -17.83
C ALA A 146 -7.99 -5.12 -17.71
N SER A 147 -6.80 -5.67 -17.45
CA SER A 147 -6.60 -7.10 -17.23
C SER A 147 -6.52 -7.35 -15.72
N TYR A 148 -7.27 -8.34 -15.24
CA TYR A 148 -7.36 -8.65 -13.82
C TYR A 148 -6.60 -9.94 -13.52
N TYR A 149 -5.93 -9.97 -12.37
CA TYR A 149 -5.14 -11.10 -11.93
C TYR A 149 -5.43 -11.41 -10.47
N ARG A 150 -5.60 -12.70 -10.14
CA ARG A 150 -5.64 -13.18 -8.76
C ARG A 150 -4.23 -13.57 -8.36
N VAL A 151 -3.70 -12.90 -7.35
CA VAL A 151 -2.39 -13.18 -6.78
C VAL A 151 -2.61 -13.90 -5.45
N THR A 152 -2.07 -15.11 -5.35
CA THR A 152 -2.04 -15.92 -4.14
C THR A 152 -0.60 -16.08 -3.70
N CYS A 153 -0.33 -15.81 -2.42
CA CYS A 153 0.95 -16.10 -1.79
C CYS A 153 0.71 -16.99 -0.58
N LYS A 154 1.27 -18.19 -0.58
CA LYS A 154 1.20 -19.17 0.50
C LYS A 154 2.61 -19.39 1.07
N ASP A 155 2.72 -19.39 2.38
CA ASP A 155 3.98 -19.61 3.09
C ASP A 155 3.86 -20.66 4.19
N ASN A 156 5.00 -21.13 4.70
CA ASN A 156 5.13 -21.94 5.91
C ASN A 156 5.62 -21.11 7.11
N GLY A 157 5.23 -19.85 7.20
CA GLY A 157 5.68 -18.97 8.26
C GLY A 157 5.03 -19.24 9.62
N ARG A 158 5.15 -18.26 10.53
CA ARG A 158 4.60 -18.34 11.88
C ARG A 158 3.05 -18.35 11.95
N GLY A 159 2.41 -17.92 10.87
CA GLY A 159 0.97 -17.63 10.83
C GLY A 159 0.55 -16.41 11.65
N MET A 160 -0.76 -16.27 11.85
CA MET A 160 -1.38 -15.14 12.55
C MET A 160 -2.46 -15.64 13.50
N PRO A 161 -2.57 -15.08 14.73
CA PRO A 161 -3.65 -15.41 15.65
C PRO A 161 -5.02 -15.04 15.06
N HIS A 162 -6.01 -15.91 15.24
CA HIS A 162 -7.37 -15.72 14.72
C HIS A 162 -7.91 -14.30 14.97
N ASP A 163 -7.95 -13.87 16.22
CA ASP A 163 -8.57 -12.61 16.63
C ASP A 163 -7.82 -11.36 16.10
N ASP A 164 -6.54 -11.52 15.77
CA ASP A 164 -5.69 -10.43 15.31
C ASP A 164 -5.71 -10.24 13.79
N ILE A 165 -6.09 -11.26 13.00
CA ILE A 165 -6.09 -11.19 11.52
C ILE A 165 -6.84 -9.95 11.00
N PRO A 166 -8.09 -9.66 11.45
CA PRO A 166 -8.80 -8.48 10.95
C PRO A 166 -8.10 -7.17 11.25
N ASN A 167 -7.51 -7.05 12.46
CA ASN A 167 -6.79 -5.85 12.86
C ASN A 167 -5.45 -5.72 12.12
N MET A 168 -4.76 -6.82 11.86
CA MET A 168 -3.48 -6.84 11.16
C MET A 168 -3.61 -6.36 9.71
N PHE A 169 -4.71 -6.67 9.02
CA PHE A 169 -4.90 -6.30 7.62
C PHE A 169 -5.83 -5.11 7.38
N GLY A 170 -6.91 -4.97 8.15
CA GLY A 170 -7.91 -3.93 7.91
C GLY A 170 -7.64 -2.60 8.61
N ARG A 171 -6.75 -2.56 9.62
CA ARG A 171 -6.32 -1.29 10.23
C ARG A 171 -5.06 -0.76 9.55
N VAL A 172 -5.17 0.38 8.87
CA VAL A 172 -4.00 1.06 8.29
C VAL A 172 -3.02 1.46 9.41
N LEU A 173 -1.73 1.16 9.25
CA LEU A 173 -0.66 1.34 10.26
C LEU A 173 -0.81 0.49 11.55
N SER A 174 -1.43 -0.68 11.51
CA SER A 174 -1.24 -1.73 12.54
C SER A 174 -0.12 -2.70 12.13
N GLY A 175 1.12 -2.22 12.04
CA GLY A 175 2.26 -3.09 11.74
C GLY A 175 2.68 -3.93 12.95
N THR A 176 3.31 -5.08 12.72
CA THR A 176 4.06 -5.81 13.78
C THR A 176 5.54 -5.45 13.77
N LYS A 177 5.99 -4.67 12.79
CA LYS A 177 7.39 -4.27 12.56
C LYS A 177 7.76 -2.96 13.27
N TYR A 178 7.22 -2.72 14.47
CA TYR A 178 7.64 -1.60 15.31
C TYR A 178 8.83 -2.02 16.15
N GLY A 179 9.85 -1.18 16.22
CA GLY A 179 11.11 -1.48 16.87
C GLY A 179 12.30 -1.31 15.93
N LEU A 180 13.49 -1.14 16.50
CA LEU A 180 14.72 -1.02 15.74
C LEU A 180 15.30 -2.42 15.54
N LYS A 181 14.75 -3.13 14.55
CA LYS A 181 15.17 -4.45 14.12
C LYS A 181 15.30 -4.49 12.61
N GLN A 182 16.34 -5.16 12.11
CA GLN A 182 16.48 -5.37 10.67
C GLN A 182 15.34 -6.25 10.17
N THR A 183 14.54 -5.71 9.25
CA THR A 183 13.44 -6.38 8.55
C THR A 183 13.42 -5.90 7.10
N ARG A 184 12.83 -6.66 6.17
CA ARG A 184 12.80 -6.28 4.76
C ARG A 184 11.94 -5.03 4.50
N GLY A 185 10.85 -4.87 5.25
CA GLY A 185 9.93 -3.73 5.16
C GLY A 185 9.95 -2.83 6.40
N LYS A 186 10.01 -1.50 6.22
CA LYS A 186 10.17 -0.54 7.33
C LYS A 186 8.86 -0.05 7.99
N PHE A 187 7.79 0.10 7.21
CA PHE A 187 6.62 0.87 7.66
C PHE A 187 5.39 0.02 7.98
N GLY A 188 5.46 -1.31 7.78
CA GLY A 188 4.29 -2.20 7.92
C GLY A 188 3.12 -1.85 6.99
N LEU A 189 3.38 -1.08 5.93
CA LEU A 189 2.40 -0.58 4.96
C LEU A 189 2.36 -1.42 3.68
N GLY A 190 3.44 -2.13 3.36
CA GLY A 190 3.64 -2.81 2.08
C GLY A 190 2.48 -3.71 1.63
N ALA A 191 2.23 -4.80 2.36
CA ALA A 191 1.10 -5.70 2.06
C ALA A 191 -0.25 -4.97 2.12
N LYS A 192 -0.44 -4.03 3.06
CA LYS A 192 -1.68 -3.25 3.17
C LYS A 192 -1.92 -2.37 1.96
N MET A 193 -0.87 -1.81 1.36
CA MET A 193 -1.00 -1.09 0.11
C MET A 193 -1.52 -2.04 -0.96
N ALA A 194 -0.97 -3.24 -1.11
CA ALA A 194 -1.49 -4.23 -2.06
C ALA A 194 -2.98 -4.53 -1.83
N LEU A 195 -3.42 -4.64 -0.57
CA LEU A 195 -4.83 -4.81 -0.21
C LEU A 195 -5.69 -3.60 -0.60
N ILE A 196 -5.24 -2.38 -0.29
CA ILE A 196 -5.93 -1.13 -0.64
C ILE A 196 -6.05 -1.00 -2.16
N TRP A 197 -4.98 -1.32 -2.89
CA TRP A 197 -4.96 -1.32 -4.35
C TRP A 197 -5.92 -2.35 -4.94
N SER A 198 -5.96 -3.56 -4.39
CA SER A 198 -6.91 -4.60 -4.75
C SER A 198 -8.34 -4.11 -4.60
N LYS A 199 -8.69 -3.59 -3.43
CA LYS A 199 -10.04 -3.08 -3.16
C LYS A 199 -10.38 -1.84 -4.00
N MET A 200 -9.43 -0.95 -4.25
CA MET A 200 -9.64 0.25 -5.07
C MET A 200 -9.83 -0.07 -6.55
N SER A 201 -9.11 -1.06 -7.09
CA SER A 201 -9.16 -1.43 -8.51
C SER A 201 -10.30 -2.39 -8.84
N THR A 202 -10.62 -3.32 -7.94
CA THR A 202 -11.58 -4.40 -8.21
C THR A 202 -12.84 -4.36 -7.36
N GLY A 203 -12.79 -3.71 -6.19
CA GLY A 203 -13.90 -3.71 -5.23
C GLY A 203 -14.12 -5.04 -4.50
N LEU A 204 -13.39 -6.10 -4.86
CA LEU A 204 -13.56 -7.44 -4.30
C LEU A 204 -12.97 -7.54 -2.89
N PRO A 205 -13.53 -8.40 -2.03
CA PRO A 205 -12.98 -8.67 -0.71
C PRO A 205 -11.68 -9.46 -0.80
N ILE A 206 -10.89 -9.39 0.26
CA ILE A 206 -9.59 -10.05 0.41
C ILE A 206 -9.79 -11.34 1.18
N GLU A 207 -9.12 -12.41 0.76
CA GLU A 207 -9.19 -13.71 1.41
C GLU A 207 -7.85 -14.02 2.07
N ILE A 208 -7.91 -14.33 3.37
CA ILE A 208 -6.75 -14.65 4.18
C ILE A 208 -7.05 -15.96 4.91
N THR A 209 -6.13 -16.91 4.76
CA THR A 209 -6.12 -18.17 5.49
C THR A 209 -4.84 -18.23 6.30
N SER A 210 -4.90 -18.57 7.59
CA SER A 210 -3.69 -18.69 8.40
C SER A 210 -3.84 -19.73 9.49
N SER A 211 -2.74 -20.44 9.78
CA SER A 211 -2.66 -21.38 10.89
C SER A 211 -1.32 -21.22 11.60
N MET A 212 -1.30 -21.39 12.91
CA MET A 212 -0.10 -21.31 13.74
C MET A 212 0.33 -22.71 14.20
N ASN A 213 1.62 -22.93 14.40
CA ASN A 213 2.15 -24.22 14.88
C ASN A 213 1.54 -24.70 16.21
N SER A 214 1.08 -23.78 17.05
CA SER A 214 0.44 -24.09 18.33
C SER A 214 -1.05 -24.41 18.23
N GLN A 215 -1.65 -24.37 17.03
CA GLN A 215 -3.09 -24.44 16.81
C GLN A 215 -3.46 -25.60 15.87
N ASN A 216 -4.49 -26.37 16.25
CA ASN A 216 -5.03 -27.46 15.43
C ASN A 216 -6.13 -27.01 14.46
N TYR A 217 -6.27 -25.70 14.27
CA TYR A 217 -7.29 -25.10 13.41
C TYR A 217 -6.64 -24.13 12.43
N THR A 218 -7.34 -23.92 11.32
CA THR A 218 -7.01 -22.94 10.31
C THR A 218 -8.03 -21.82 10.40
N SER A 219 -7.56 -20.58 10.54
CA SER A 219 -8.41 -19.40 10.52
C SER A 219 -8.62 -18.94 9.09
N PHE A 220 -9.87 -18.81 8.68
CA PHE A 220 -10.25 -18.19 7.42
C PHE A 220 -10.92 -16.85 7.69
N CYS A 221 -10.44 -15.80 7.02
CA CYS A 221 -10.98 -14.45 7.13
C CYS A 221 -11.18 -13.86 5.73
N ARG A 222 -12.43 -13.52 5.41
CA ARG A 222 -12.77 -12.69 4.25
C ARG A 222 -12.98 -11.26 4.72
N LEU A 223 -12.03 -10.39 4.38
CA LEU A 223 -11.93 -9.03 4.86
C LEU A 223 -12.33 -8.04 3.77
N ASP A 224 -13.08 -7.02 4.15
CA ASP A 224 -13.31 -5.83 3.35
C ASP A 224 -12.74 -4.56 4.03
N ILE A 225 -12.15 -3.69 3.23
CA ILE A 225 -11.54 -2.44 3.67
C ILE A 225 -12.43 -1.29 3.19
N ASP A 226 -13.03 -0.55 4.14
CA ASP A 226 -13.87 0.62 3.83
C ASP A 226 -13.01 1.82 3.38
N ILE A 227 -12.63 1.86 2.11
CA ILE A 227 -11.79 2.92 1.51
C ILE A 227 -12.42 4.32 1.63
N HIS A 228 -13.75 4.43 1.65
CA HIS A 228 -14.46 5.72 1.64
C HIS A 228 -14.24 6.53 2.92
N LYS A 229 -14.05 5.86 4.07
CA LYS A 229 -13.67 6.57 5.31
C LYS A 229 -12.24 7.12 5.31
N TYR A 230 -11.38 6.71 4.37
CA TYR A 230 -9.98 7.13 4.34
C TYR A 230 -9.73 8.45 3.58
N ILE A 231 -10.66 8.87 2.71
CA ILE A 231 -10.54 10.14 1.94
C ILE A 231 -10.81 11.37 2.83
N THR A 232 -11.41 11.20 4.01
CA THR A 232 -11.70 12.31 4.93
C THR A 232 -10.76 12.27 6.14
N VAL A 233 -9.68 13.06 6.07
CA VAL A 233 -8.53 13.06 7.01
C VAL A 233 -8.90 13.29 8.49
N LEU A 234 -10.09 13.83 8.81
CA LEU A 234 -10.52 13.99 10.21
C LEU A 234 -11.08 12.72 10.88
N ARG A 235 -11.38 11.64 10.13
CA ARG A 235 -11.97 10.41 10.72
C ARG A 235 -10.99 9.25 10.88
N LEU A 236 -9.74 9.44 10.42
CA LEU A 236 -8.67 8.44 10.44
C LEU A 236 -8.30 7.92 11.84
N LEU A 237 -8.55 8.72 12.89
CA LEU A 237 -8.25 8.34 14.27
C LEU A 237 -9.38 7.56 14.97
N PHE A 238 -10.63 7.60 14.48
CA PHE A 238 -11.78 7.18 15.28
C PHE A 238 -12.60 6.01 14.71
N ARG A 239 -12.46 5.63 13.43
CA ARG A 239 -13.25 4.52 12.84
C ARG A 239 -12.49 3.68 11.79
N ASN A 240 -11.21 3.43 12.04
CA ASN A 240 -10.38 2.49 11.26
C ASN A 240 -10.64 1.04 11.76
N VAL A 241 -11.85 0.54 11.51
CA VAL A 241 -12.33 -0.78 11.93
C VAL A 241 -12.46 -1.66 10.67
N PRO A 242 -11.85 -2.86 10.65
CA PRO A 242 -12.01 -3.80 9.55
C PRO A 242 -13.49 -4.17 9.36
N HIS A 243 -13.96 -4.25 8.10
CA HIS A 243 -15.27 -4.83 7.83
C HIS A 243 -15.08 -6.33 7.54
N ILE A 244 -15.55 -7.16 8.45
CA ILE A 244 -15.36 -8.61 8.37
C ILE A 244 -16.60 -9.21 7.71
N HIS A 245 -16.43 -9.87 6.56
CA HIS A 245 -17.54 -10.60 5.93
C HIS A 245 -17.69 -12.00 6.51
N ILE A 246 -16.55 -12.69 6.65
CA ILE A 246 -16.49 -14.06 7.18
C ILE A 246 -15.25 -14.15 8.05
N HIS A 247 -15.40 -14.74 9.24
CA HIS A 247 -14.28 -15.03 10.11
C HIS A 247 -14.56 -16.31 10.90
N GLU A 248 -13.94 -17.39 10.47
CA GLU A 248 -14.27 -18.74 10.90
C GLU A 248 -13.01 -19.56 11.17
N LYS A 249 -13.17 -20.61 11.98
CA LYS A 249 -12.13 -21.59 12.27
C LYS A 249 -12.52 -22.91 11.59
N GLY A 250 -11.67 -23.40 10.71
CA GLY A 250 -11.75 -24.73 10.12
C GLY A 250 -10.79 -25.71 10.78
N GLU A 251 -11.06 -27.01 10.64
CA GLU A 251 -10.12 -28.05 11.08
C GLU A 251 -8.85 -28.07 10.23
N ASN A 252 -7.68 -28.16 10.87
CA ASN A 252 -6.41 -28.27 10.17
C ASN A 252 -5.99 -29.73 9.97
N LYS A 253 -6.56 -30.39 8.96
CA LYS A 253 -6.29 -31.81 8.68
C LYS A 253 -4.86 -32.07 8.17
N GLU A 254 -4.31 -31.12 7.43
CA GLU A 254 -2.99 -31.22 6.79
C GLU A 254 -1.84 -30.83 7.73
N ARG A 255 -2.16 -30.35 8.95
CA ARG A 255 -1.19 -29.77 9.91
C ARG A 255 -0.30 -28.69 9.28
N TRP A 256 -0.85 -27.95 8.32
CA TRP A 256 -0.16 -26.82 7.70
C TRP A 256 -0.13 -25.64 8.67
N HIS A 257 0.97 -24.90 8.70
CA HIS A 257 1.09 -23.62 9.40
C HIS A 257 1.64 -22.59 8.44
N GLY A 258 1.32 -21.32 8.68
CA GLY A 258 1.72 -20.21 7.82
C GLY A 258 0.56 -19.29 7.48
N ALA A 259 0.72 -18.53 6.41
CA ALA A 259 -0.30 -17.65 5.87
C ALA A 259 -0.48 -17.89 4.37
N GLU A 260 -1.73 -17.83 3.93
CA GLU A 260 -2.13 -17.77 2.53
C GLU A 260 -2.96 -16.50 2.34
N ILE A 261 -2.48 -15.61 1.47
CA ILE A 261 -3.14 -14.34 1.16
C ILE A 261 -3.51 -14.36 -0.30
N GLN A 262 -4.79 -14.15 -0.58
CA GLN A 262 -5.33 -14.09 -1.93
C GLN A 262 -6.01 -12.75 -2.18
N ILE A 263 -5.59 -12.08 -3.26
CA ILE A 263 -6.15 -10.79 -3.69
C ILE A 263 -6.31 -10.72 -5.20
N VAL A 264 -7.33 -10.00 -5.65
CA VAL A 264 -7.56 -9.72 -7.07
C VAL A 264 -7.19 -8.28 -7.36
N ILE A 265 -6.31 -8.07 -8.34
CA ILE A 265 -5.81 -6.74 -8.71
C ILE A 265 -5.87 -6.56 -10.22
N GLU A 266 -6.14 -5.32 -10.65
CA GLU A 266 -5.85 -4.92 -12.02
C GLU A 266 -4.34 -4.92 -12.24
N GLY A 267 -3.86 -5.41 -13.37
CA GLY A 267 -2.43 -5.53 -13.65
C GLY A 267 -2.07 -5.54 -15.14
N ASN A 268 -0.78 -5.64 -15.44
CA ASN A 268 -0.29 -5.86 -16.79
C ASN A 268 0.83 -6.91 -16.77
N TRP A 269 0.45 -8.17 -16.99
CA TRP A 269 1.38 -9.30 -17.02
C TRP A 269 2.42 -9.15 -18.12
N THR A 270 2.02 -8.81 -19.34
CA THR A 270 2.92 -8.73 -20.51
C THR A 270 4.13 -7.82 -20.28
N THR A 271 3.91 -6.67 -19.63
CA THR A 271 4.99 -5.70 -19.35
C THR A 271 5.83 -6.06 -18.11
N TYR A 272 5.23 -6.66 -17.08
CA TYR A 272 5.88 -6.87 -15.79
C TYR A 272 6.35 -8.31 -15.52
N ARG A 273 5.99 -9.27 -16.38
CA ARG A 273 6.43 -10.66 -16.31
C ARG A 273 7.94 -10.77 -16.15
N SER A 274 8.73 -10.12 -17.02
CA SER A 274 10.19 -10.18 -16.96
C SER A 274 10.74 -9.63 -15.65
N LYS A 275 10.13 -8.57 -15.10
CA LYS A 275 10.52 -7.94 -13.83
C LYS A 275 10.19 -8.82 -12.63
N ILE A 276 9.01 -9.45 -12.62
CA ILE A 276 8.61 -10.40 -11.57
C ILE A 276 9.57 -11.59 -11.56
N LEU A 277 9.83 -12.17 -12.73
CA LEU A 277 10.76 -13.30 -12.85
C LEU A 277 12.20 -12.92 -12.46
N HIS A 278 12.64 -11.71 -12.81
CA HIS A 278 13.95 -11.21 -12.40
C HIS A 278 14.04 -11.03 -10.88
N TYR A 279 13.00 -10.46 -10.26
CA TYR A 279 12.92 -10.34 -8.81
C TYR A 279 12.96 -11.71 -8.12
N MET A 280 12.15 -12.68 -8.57
CA MET A 280 12.16 -14.04 -7.99
C MET A 280 13.52 -14.71 -8.12
N ARG A 281 14.23 -14.51 -9.25
CA ARG A 281 15.61 -14.99 -9.43
C ARG A 281 16.57 -14.32 -8.47
N GLN A 282 16.49 -13.00 -8.30
CA GLN A 282 17.33 -12.28 -7.34
C GLN A 282 17.09 -12.78 -5.92
N MET A 283 15.83 -12.97 -5.53
CA MET A 283 15.46 -13.53 -4.23
C MET A 283 16.05 -14.93 -4.03
N ALA A 284 15.90 -15.83 -4.99
CA ALA A 284 16.49 -17.17 -4.94
C ALA A 284 18.03 -17.16 -4.80
N VAL A 285 18.71 -16.14 -5.34
CA VAL A 285 20.16 -15.99 -5.20
C VAL A 285 20.55 -15.47 -3.81
N ILE A 286 19.85 -14.45 -3.29
CA ILE A 286 20.21 -13.83 -1.99
C ILE A 286 19.72 -14.64 -0.77
N THR A 287 18.65 -15.42 -0.92
CA THR A 287 18.16 -16.34 0.12
C THR A 287 18.29 -17.79 -0.37
N PRO A 288 19.52 -18.34 -0.41
CA PRO A 288 19.76 -19.70 -0.90
C PRO A 288 19.12 -20.76 -0.01
N TYR A 289 18.75 -20.42 1.23
CA TYR A 289 18.03 -21.30 2.15
C TYR A 289 16.52 -21.31 1.93
N ALA A 290 15.96 -20.49 1.05
CA ALA A 290 14.52 -20.48 0.77
C ALA A 290 14.17 -21.29 -0.49
N GLN A 291 13.00 -21.92 -0.49
CA GLN A 291 12.41 -22.55 -1.65
C GLN A 291 11.26 -21.68 -2.17
N PHE A 292 11.24 -21.42 -3.48
CA PHE A 292 10.16 -20.67 -4.12
C PHE A 292 9.49 -21.52 -5.22
N LEU A 293 8.16 -21.55 -5.21
CA LEU A 293 7.34 -22.06 -6.30
C LEU A 293 6.59 -20.88 -6.94
N PHE A 294 6.88 -20.59 -8.20
CA PHE A 294 6.20 -19.55 -8.95
C PHE A 294 5.33 -20.18 -10.03
N GLN A 295 4.04 -19.84 -10.05
CA GLN A 295 3.08 -20.32 -11.03
C GLN A 295 2.34 -19.14 -11.66
N PHE A 296 2.25 -19.13 -12.98
CA PHE A 296 1.33 -18.30 -13.73
C PHE A 296 0.32 -19.20 -14.43
N VAL A 297 -0.96 -18.95 -14.21
CA VAL A 297 -2.09 -19.72 -14.75
C VAL A 297 -2.94 -18.79 -15.61
N SER A 298 -3.22 -19.20 -16.84
CA SER A 298 -4.10 -18.51 -17.78
C SER A 298 -5.15 -19.51 -18.28
N ASP A 299 -6.24 -19.00 -18.87
CA ASP A 299 -7.26 -19.82 -19.53
C ASP A 299 -6.66 -20.64 -20.68
N SER A 300 -5.55 -20.15 -21.28
CA SER A 300 -4.79 -20.89 -22.29
C SER A 300 -3.64 -21.66 -21.63
N PRO A 301 -3.68 -23.02 -21.58
CA PRO A 301 -2.67 -23.81 -20.88
C PRO A 301 -1.25 -23.63 -21.43
N GLU A 302 -1.11 -23.29 -22.71
CA GLU A 302 0.17 -22.99 -23.37
C GLU A 302 0.90 -21.79 -22.74
N LYS A 303 0.16 -20.87 -22.12
CA LYS A 303 0.74 -19.68 -21.45
C LYS A 303 1.14 -19.97 -20.00
N ASN A 304 0.76 -21.13 -19.46
CA ASN A 304 1.02 -21.49 -18.07
C ASN A 304 2.51 -21.66 -17.86
N VAL A 305 3.03 -21.06 -16.80
CA VAL A 305 4.46 -21.06 -16.50
C VAL A 305 4.64 -21.44 -15.05
N THR A 306 5.34 -22.56 -14.84
CA THR A 306 5.74 -23.02 -13.51
C THR A 306 7.25 -22.97 -13.41
N ILE A 307 7.77 -22.29 -12.39
CA ILE A 307 9.20 -22.19 -12.13
C ILE A 307 9.42 -22.51 -10.65
N ARG A 308 10.25 -23.53 -10.40
CA ARG A 308 10.66 -23.93 -9.05
C ARG A 308 12.10 -23.51 -8.81
N PHE A 309 12.32 -22.71 -7.77
CA PHE A 309 13.62 -22.36 -7.24
C PHE A 309 13.87 -23.22 -6.01
N THR A 310 14.66 -24.28 -6.16
CA THR A 310 15.04 -25.17 -5.05
C THR A 310 16.06 -24.49 -4.17
N ARG A 311 15.97 -24.76 -2.85
CA ARG A 311 17.00 -24.32 -1.91
C ARG A 311 18.38 -24.88 -2.27
N ARG A 312 19.42 -24.15 -1.90
CA ARG A 312 20.84 -24.50 -2.10
C ARG A 312 21.56 -24.81 -0.79
N THR A 313 21.01 -24.42 0.34
CA THR A 313 21.55 -24.70 1.67
C THR A 313 20.41 -24.85 2.67
N ASP A 314 20.66 -25.58 3.76
CA ASP A 314 19.76 -25.68 4.91
C ASP A 314 20.23 -24.82 6.09
N ILE A 315 21.35 -24.09 5.92
CA ILE A 315 21.91 -23.20 6.93
C ILE A 315 21.25 -21.82 6.80
N MET A 316 20.49 -21.42 7.82
CA MET A 316 19.86 -20.11 7.92
C MET A 316 20.76 -19.11 8.69
N PRO A 317 20.77 -17.81 8.33
CA PRO A 317 21.35 -16.78 9.18
C PRO A 317 20.63 -16.69 10.53
N SER A 318 21.35 -16.22 11.56
CA SER A 318 20.73 -15.95 12.87
C SER A 318 19.66 -14.88 12.77
N VAL A 319 18.54 -15.07 13.47
CA VAL A 319 17.43 -14.09 13.50
C VAL A 319 17.93 -12.74 14.03
N PRO A 320 17.62 -11.62 13.34
CA PRO A 320 18.04 -10.31 13.81
C PRO A 320 17.41 -9.98 15.16
N LEU A 321 18.23 -9.45 16.07
CA LEU A 321 17.80 -9.00 17.39
C LEU A 321 17.32 -7.56 17.32
N GLU A 322 16.35 -7.21 18.17
CA GLU A 322 15.98 -5.81 18.36
C GLU A 322 17.10 -5.09 19.12
N THR A 323 17.49 -3.93 18.62
CA THR A 323 18.56 -3.11 19.20
C THR A 323 18.04 -1.75 19.62
N LYS A 324 18.80 -1.05 20.44
CA LYS A 324 18.48 0.32 20.86
C LYS A 324 19.07 1.33 19.88
N TYR A 325 18.71 2.59 20.03
CA TYR A 325 19.20 3.65 19.16
C TYR A 325 20.66 3.96 19.44
N HIS A 326 21.44 4.15 18.38
CA HIS A 326 22.79 4.71 18.51
C HIS A 326 22.70 6.23 18.71
N PRO A 327 23.49 6.85 19.61
CA PRO A 327 23.39 8.29 19.93
C PRO A 327 23.51 9.24 18.74
N SER A 328 24.24 8.87 17.69
CA SER A 328 24.37 9.70 16.48
C SER A 328 23.12 9.73 15.60
N ALA A 329 22.21 8.77 15.75
CA ALA A 329 20.99 8.65 14.93
C ALA A 329 19.78 9.34 15.59
N VAL A 330 20.01 10.10 16.65
CA VAL A 330 18.96 10.58 17.54
C VAL A 330 18.46 11.96 17.13
N ASP A 331 17.16 12.05 16.86
CA ASP A 331 16.45 13.31 16.64
C ASP A 331 15.64 13.71 17.89
N ILE A 332 15.30 14.99 18.02
CA ILE A 332 14.53 15.56 19.12
C ILE A 332 13.15 14.92 19.26
N LEU A 333 12.54 14.51 18.14
CA LEU A 333 11.27 13.80 18.13
C LEU A 333 11.41 12.38 18.69
N LEU A 334 12.51 11.71 18.36
CA LEU A 334 12.82 10.38 18.89
C LEU A 334 13.06 10.45 20.40
N ILE A 335 13.85 11.43 20.87
CA ILE A 335 14.08 11.66 22.31
C ILE A 335 12.74 11.84 23.03
N LYS A 336 11.86 12.73 22.55
CA LYS A 336 10.53 12.96 23.14
C LYS A 336 9.69 11.68 23.25
N ARG A 337 9.74 10.83 22.22
CA ARG A 337 9.06 9.53 22.23
C ARG A 337 9.65 8.61 23.31
N LEU A 338 10.98 8.44 23.31
CA LEU A 338 11.68 7.59 24.27
C LEU A 338 11.42 8.02 25.72
N ILE A 339 11.34 9.32 25.99
CA ILE A 339 11.05 9.84 27.34
C ILE A 339 9.61 9.55 27.77
N THR A 340 8.67 9.56 26.82
CA THR A 340 7.27 9.27 27.12
C THR A 340 7.07 7.79 27.46
N GLU A 341 7.82 6.92 26.81
CA GLU A 341 7.74 5.46 26.89
C GLU A 341 8.65 4.86 27.99
N THR A 342 9.77 5.51 28.32
CA THR A 342 10.74 4.98 29.29
C THR A 342 10.15 4.87 30.70
N SER A 343 10.60 3.85 31.41
CA SER A 343 10.34 3.67 32.84
C SER A 343 11.40 4.36 33.71
N LYS A 344 12.51 4.83 33.13
CA LYS A 344 13.66 5.35 33.90
C LYS A 344 13.39 6.76 34.41
N GLN A 345 13.63 6.93 35.71
CA GLN A 345 13.29 8.12 36.48
C GLN A 345 14.42 9.15 36.55
N THR A 346 15.60 8.85 36.00
CA THR A 346 16.77 9.73 36.05
C THR A 346 17.40 9.85 34.67
N LEU A 347 17.96 11.02 34.35
CA LEU A 347 18.61 11.29 33.06
C LEU A 347 19.82 10.35 32.83
N LEU A 348 20.57 10.05 33.88
CA LEU A 348 21.71 9.12 33.82
C LEU A 348 21.25 7.72 33.40
N GLN A 349 20.22 7.18 34.05
CA GLN A 349 19.68 5.86 33.71
C GLN A 349 19.01 5.86 32.33
N PHE A 350 18.34 6.95 31.94
CA PHE A 350 17.79 7.11 30.60
C PHE A 350 18.89 6.98 29.53
N LEU A 351 19.97 7.75 29.67
CA LEU A 351 21.07 7.71 28.71
C LEU A 351 21.74 6.33 28.65
N GLN A 352 21.92 5.67 29.79
CA GLN A 352 22.54 4.34 29.87
C GLN A 352 21.65 3.22 29.32
N HIS A 353 20.33 3.30 29.52
CA HIS A 353 19.42 2.21 29.21
C HIS A 353 18.63 2.38 27.92
N GLU A 354 18.47 3.59 27.37
CA GLU A 354 17.72 3.80 26.12
C GLU A 354 18.61 3.85 24.87
N PHE A 355 19.91 4.04 25.04
CA PHE A 355 20.87 4.10 23.93
C PHE A 355 21.90 2.97 23.98
N VAL A 356 22.42 2.61 22.81
CA VAL A 356 23.54 1.66 22.67
C VAL A 356 24.86 2.36 23.00
N ASN A 357 25.79 1.63 23.62
CA ASN A 357 27.17 2.06 23.88
C ASN A 357 27.32 3.32 24.76
N ILE A 358 26.32 3.67 25.57
CA ILE A 358 26.47 4.68 26.61
C ILE A 358 26.69 4.00 27.97
N GLY A 359 27.96 3.94 28.39
CA GLY A 359 28.31 3.54 29.75
C GLY A 359 28.10 4.68 30.77
N LYS A 360 28.13 4.35 32.07
CA LYS A 360 27.95 5.31 33.17
C LYS A 360 28.88 6.54 33.06
N SER A 361 30.18 6.30 32.85
CA SER A 361 31.18 7.37 32.69
C SER A 361 30.87 8.30 31.51
N HIS A 362 30.41 7.77 30.38
CA HIS A 362 30.06 8.58 29.22
C HIS A 362 28.77 9.37 29.44
N ALA A 363 27.78 8.77 30.12
CA ALA A 363 26.56 9.47 30.49
C ALA A 363 26.85 10.64 31.47
N GLU A 364 27.68 10.42 32.48
CA GLU A 364 28.10 11.48 33.43
C GLU A 364 28.83 12.62 32.71
N ARG A 365 29.75 12.29 31.78
CA ARG A 365 30.42 13.30 30.97
C ARG A 365 29.46 14.09 30.08
N LEU A 366 28.52 13.42 29.41
CA LEU A 366 27.52 14.06 28.56
C LEU A 366 26.62 15.02 29.35
N ILE A 367 26.26 14.64 30.58
CA ILE A 367 25.50 15.49 31.50
C ILE A 367 26.37 16.70 31.91
N GLY A 368 27.64 16.50 32.25
CA GLY A 368 28.55 17.58 32.61
C GLY A 368 28.83 18.60 31.49
N GLU A 369 29.03 18.12 30.25
CA GLU A 369 29.39 18.97 29.10
C GLU A 369 28.20 19.76 28.54
N ASN A 370 26.99 19.19 28.57
CA ASN A 370 25.82 19.76 27.90
C ASN A 370 24.77 20.31 28.87
N LEU A 371 25.10 21.39 29.59
CA LEU A 371 24.15 22.16 30.41
C LEU A 371 22.92 22.63 29.60
N LYS A 372 23.06 22.89 28.29
CA LYS A 372 21.96 23.26 27.38
C LYS A 372 21.05 22.07 27.02
N LEU A 373 21.61 20.86 26.89
CA LEU A 373 20.83 19.65 26.68
C LEU A 373 20.02 19.34 27.93
N ILE A 374 20.62 19.52 29.12
CA ILE A 374 19.94 19.45 30.41
C ILE A 374 18.79 20.46 30.47
N ALA A 375 19.02 21.74 30.14
CA ALA A 375 17.95 22.75 30.18
C ALA A 375 16.77 22.42 29.23
N PHE A 376 17.05 21.94 28.02
CA PHE A 376 16.01 21.57 27.05
C PHE A 376 15.22 20.31 27.45
N ILE A 377 15.93 19.33 28.02
CA ILE A 377 15.34 18.10 28.58
C ILE A 377 14.55 18.49 29.83
N CYS A 378 15.16 19.10 30.85
CA CYS A 378 14.53 19.50 32.12
C CYS A 378 13.22 20.29 31.97
N VAL A 379 13.15 21.29 31.09
CA VAL A 379 11.95 22.14 30.94
C VAL A 379 10.71 21.35 30.46
N ARG A 380 10.88 20.18 29.85
CA ARG A 380 9.78 19.26 29.50
C ARG A 380 9.77 17.93 30.27
N PHE A 381 10.72 17.73 31.18
CA PHE A 381 10.89 16.51 31.97
C PHE A 381 10.38 16.61 33.42
N LEU A 382 10.02 17.81 33.88
CA LEU A 382 9.61 18.08 35.27
C LEU A 382 8.38 17.27 35.73
N ASP A 383 7.55 16.75 34.83
CA ASP A 383 6.36 15.99 35.21
C ASP A 383 6.60 14.48 35.45
N LYS A 384 7.76 13.93 35.08
CA LYS A 384 7.98 12.45 35.12
C LYS A 384 9.31 11.96 35.67
N ILE A 385 10.35 12.78 35.80
CA ILE A 385 11.72 12.33 36.13
C ILE A 385 12.29 13.21 37.25
N LYS A 386 12.46 12.66 38.45
CA LYS A 386 13.14 13.35 39.56
C LYS A 386 14.62 13.46 39.23
N LEU A 387 15.10 14.67 39.01
CA LEU A 387 16.52 15.00 39.15
C LEU A 387 16.90 14.86 40.62
N VAL A 388 17.34 13.67 41.02
CA VAL A 388 18.05 13.50 42.30
C VAL A 388 19.49 13.96 42.05
N GLY A 389 19.90 14.97 42.81
CA GLY A 389 20.96 15.90 42.45
C GLY A 389 22.38 15.49 42.78
N SER A 390 23.31 16.31 42.29
CA SER A 390 24.48 16.81 43.01
C SER A 390 25.10 17.94 42.19
N MET A 391 24.58 19.15 42.35
CA MET A 391 25.38 20.36 42.18
C MET A 391 25.84 20.74 43.57
N ALA A 392 27.02 20.23 43.94
CA ALA A 392 27.82 20.77 45.03
C ALA A 392 29.04 21.41 44.36
N TYR A 393 28.98 22.74 44.29
CA TYR A 393 30.01 23.73 43.98
C TYR A 393 30.66 23.73 42.58
#